data_AF-A0A0K2GPJ0-F1
#
_entry.id   AF-A0A0K2GPJ0-F1
#
_cell.length_a   1.000
_cell.length_b   1.000
_cell.length_c   1.000
_cell.angle_alpha   90.00
_cell.angle_beta   90.00
_cell.angle_gamma   90.00
#
_symmetry.space_group_name_H-M   'P 1'
#
loop_
_entity.id
_entity.type
_entity.pdbx_description
1 polymer ?
#
loop_
_entity_poly.entity_id
_entity_poly.type
_entity_poly.pdbx_seq_one_letter_code
_entity_poly.pdbx_strand_id
1 'polypeptide(L)'
;CWMRLPSFRSIGDALISRYDAATRVVVPNNGIEAPMQRNDAATQKVAKRDRYNFELKPHNPAHKSPSSKDLVYLEPSPGFCEKNTRLSILGTHGRTCNEASNFVDGCDLMCCGRGFRTQTMFVV
;
A
#
# COMPACT_ATOMS: atom_id res chain seq x y z
N CYS A 1 -38.14 -1.95 1.95
CA CYS A 1 -36.75 -1.70 2.39
C CYS A 1 -35.91 -1.26 1.21
N TRP A 2 -34.87 -0.44 1.42
CA TRP A 2 -33.91 -0.03 0.37
C TRP A 2 -32.47 -0.33 0.82
N MET A 3 -31.58 -0.52 -0.14
CA MET A 3 -30.15 -0.70 0.15
C MET A 3 -29.55 0.60 0.69
N ARG A 4 -28.70 0.48 1.70
CA ARG A 4 -27.96 1.58 2.30
C ARG A 4 -26.49 1.19 2.46
N LEU A 5 -25.61 2.17 2.27
CA LEU A 5 -24.19 2.00 2.52
C LEU A 5 -23.90 1.88 4.03
N PRO A 6 -22.87 1.11 4.39
CA PRO A 6 -22.38 1.06 5.77
C PRO A 6 -21.72 2.39 6.15
N SER A 7 -21.37 2.53 7.44
CA SER A 7 -20.62 3.70 7.89
C SER A 7 -19.23 3.76 7.25
N PHE A 8 -18.67 4.96 7.08
CA PHE A 8 -17.33 5.09 6.52
C PHE A 8 -16.26 4.46 7.44
N ARG A 9 -16.49 4.46 8.77
CA ARG A 9 -15.59 3.82 9.73
C ARG A 9 -15.44 2.32 9.45
N SER A 10 -16.55 1.61 9.24
CA SER A 10 -16.51 0.19 8.88
C SER A 10 -15.80 -0.09 7.55
N ILE A 11 -15.82 0.87 6.61
CA ILE A 11 -15.04 0.76 5.36
C ILE A 11 -13.55 0.93 5.66
N GLY A 12 -13.19 1.91 6.50
CA GLY A 12 -11.82 2.12 6.98
C GLY A 12 -11.25 0.91 7.71
N ASP A 13 -12.03 0.31 8.61
CA ASP A 13 -11.64 -0.90 9.35
C ASP A 13 -11.44 -2.09 8.41
N ALA A 14 -12.25 -2.21 7.36
CA ALA A 14 -12.05 -3.23 6.34
C ALA A 14 -10.77 -2.97 5.52
N LEU A 15 -10.47 -1.72 5.19
CA LEU A 15 -9.30 -1.35 4.39
C LEU A 15 -7.99 -1.45 5.17
N ILE A 16 -7.96 -1.10 6.46
CA ILE A 16 -6.74 -1.24 7.27
C ILE A 16 -6.34 -2.72 7.41
N SER A 17 -7.33 -3.62 7.55
CA SER A 17 -7.06 -5.06 7.54
C SER A 17 -6.47 -5.54 6.21
N ARG A 18 -6.87 -4.95 5.07
CA ARG A 18 -6.28 -5.26 3.76
C ARG A 18 -4.90 -4.64 3.58
N TYR A 19 -4.64 -3.50 4.21
CA TYR A 19 -3.34 -2.85 4.22
C TYR A 19 -2.31 -3.71 4.95
N ASP A 20 -2.65 -4.22 6.13
CA ASP A 20 -1.76 -5.10 6.91
C ASP A 20 -1.49 -6.44 6.20
N ALA A 21 -2.45 -6.89 5.37
CA ALA A 21 -2.33 -8.12 4.57
C ALA A 21 -1.83 -7.88 3.13
N ALA A 22 -1.40 -6.66 2.79
CA ALA A 22 -1.05 -6.31 1.41
C ALA A 22 0.14 -7.13 0.91
N THR A 23 0.09 -7.56 -0.35
CA THR A 23 1.12 -8.42 -0.94
C THR A 23 2.00 -7.67 -1.91
N ARG A 24 3.32 -7.86 -1.80
CA ARG A 24 4.27 -7.37 -2.80
C ARG A 24 4.13 -8.18 -4.07
N VAL A 25 3.94 -7.52 -5.20
CA VAL A 25 3.82 -8.15 -6.51
C VAL A 25 4.90 -7.67 -7.46
N VAL A 26 5.20 -8.50 -8.45
CA VAL A 26 6.05 -8.14 -9.59
C VAL A 26 5.20 -8.10 -10.85
N VAL A 27 5.41 -7.08 -11.67
CA VAL A 27 4.79 -7.02 -12.99
C VAL A 27 5.64 -7.92 -13.90
N PRO A 28 5.08 -9.00 -14.47
CA PRO A 28 5.82 -9.78 -15.44
C PRO A 28 6.12 -8.88 -16.63
N ASN A 29 7.41 -8.76 -16.97
CA ASN A 29 7.85 -8.04 -18.16
C ASN A 29 7.54 -8.90 -19.39
N ASN A 30 6.26 -9.07 -19.71
CA ASN A 30 5.86 -9.60 -21.00
C ASN A 30 6.20 -8.49 -21.98
N GLY A 31 7.38 -8.59 -22.59
CA GLY A 31 7.90 -7.65 -23.55
C GLY A 31 6.81 -7.22 -24.51
N ILE A 32 6.24 -6.04 -24.28
CA ILE A 32 5.55 -5.31 -25.32
C ILE A 32 6.69 -4.72 -26.15
N GLU A 33 7.36 -5.59 -26.91
CA GLU A 33 7.86 -5.17 -28.21
C GLU A 33 6.61 -4.70 -28.95
N ALA A 34 6.39 -3.39 -28.94
CA ALA A 34 5.40 -2.79 -29.80
C ALA A 34 5.70 -3.34 -31.20
N PRO A 35 4.75 -4.03 -31.89
CA PRO A 35 5.03 -4.51 -33.22
C PRO A 35 5.35 -3.26 -34.05
N MET A 36 6.62 -3.17 -34.45
CA MET A 36 7.14 -2.19 -35.39
C MET A 36 6.15 -2.13 -36.55
N GLN A 37 5.49 -0.98 -36.73
CA GLN A 37 4.42 -0.78 -37.71
C GLN A 37 4.88 -1.26 -39.10
N ARG A 38 4.45 -2.46 -39.49
CA ARG A 38 4.37 -2.84 -40.90
C ARG A 38 3.05 -2.32 -41.42
N ASN A 39 3.13 -1.38 -42.35
CA ASN A 39 2.00 -0.75 -43.02
C ASN A 39 1.34 -1.74 -44.00
N ASP A 40 0.75 -2.81 -43.49
CA ASP A 40 -0.07 -3.73 -44.30
C ASP A 40 -1.54 -3.58 -43.93
N ALA A 41 -2.32 -3.15 -44.92
CA ALA A 41 -3.75 -2.91 -44.84
C ALA A 41 -4.52 -4.25 -44.87
N ALA A 42 -4.45 -5.02 -43.80
CA ALA A 42 -5.32 -6.18 -43.61
C ALA A 42 -5.57 -6.46 -42.12
N THR A 43 -6.76 -6.06 -41.66
CA THR A 43 -7.54 -6.69 -40.58
C THR A 43 -6.77 -7.46 -39.50
N GLN A 44 -6.24 -6.74 -38.52
CA GLN A 44 -5.95 -7.31 -37.20
C GLN A 44 -6.51 -6.42 -36.09
N LYS A 45 -7.82 -6.55 -35.86
CA LYS A 45 -8.46 -6.13 -34.60
C LYS A 45 -8.07 -7.12 -33.48
N VAL A 46 -6.78 -7.25 -33.18
CA VAL A 46 -6.36 -7.98 -31.97
C VAL A 46 -6.85 -7.15 -30.79
N ALA A 47 -7.67 -7.79 -29.97
CA ALA A 47 -8.44 -7.18 -28.91
C ALA A 47 -7.56 -6.27 -28.04
N LYS A 48 -7.85 -4.97 -28.06
CA LYS A 48 -7.24 -3.94 -27.18
C LYS A 48 -7.40 -4.27 -25.68
N ARG A 49 -8.20 -5.29 -25.34
CA ARG A 49 -8.48 -5.78 -23.98
C ARG A 49 -7.36 -6.63 -23.38
N ASP A 50 -6.53 -7.30 -24.19
CA ASP A 50 -5.46 -8.18 -23.64
C ASP A 50 -4.25 -7.43 -23.08
N ARG A 51 -4.10 -6.13 -23.37
CA ARG A 51 -2.95 -5.33 -22.90
C ARG A 51 -2.93 -5.08 -21.40
N TYR A 52 -4.04 -5.30 -20.69
CA TYR A 52 -4.15 -5.11 -19.24
C TYR A 52 -4.38 -6.43 -18.48
N ASN A 53 -4.35 -7.56 -19.19
CA ASN A 53 -4.60 -8.87 -18.61
C ASN A 53 -3.29 -9.54 -18.14
N PHE A 54 -2.36 -8.75 -17.59
CA PHE A 54 -1.16 -9.30 -16.97
C PHE A 54 -1.49 -9.70 -15.53
N GLU A 55 -1.32 -11.00 -15.24
CA GLU A 55 -1.55 -11.52 -13.89
C GLU A 55 -0.40 -11.09 -12.98
N LEU A 56 -0.73 -10.33 -11.93
CA LEU A 56 0.22 -9.92 -10.90
C LEU A 56 0.66 -11.14 -10.11
N LYS A 57 1.96 -11.43 -10.15
CA LYS A 57 2.53 -12.55 -9.39
C LYS A 57 3.09 -12.03 -8.06
N PRO A 58 2.86 -12.74 -6.95
CA PRO A 58 3.53 -12.43 -5.69
C PRO A 58 5.05 -12.43 -5.87
N HIS A 59 5.73 -11.46 -5.27
CA HIS A 59 7.20 -11.43 -5.23
C HIS A 59 7.77 -12.63 -4.45
N ASN A 60 7.05 -13.08 -3.41
CA ASN A 60 7.38 -14.28 -2.65
C ASN A 60 6.45 -15.43 -3.04
N PRO A 61 6.93 -16.55 -3.63
CA PRO A 61 6.07 -17.62 -4.13
C PRO A 61 5.32 -18.39 -3.03
N ALA A 62 5.72 -18.25 -1.76
CA ALA A 62 4.99 -18.81 -0.63
C ALA A 62 3.73 -18.01 -0.26
N HIS A 63 3.57 -16.79 -0.80
CA HIS A 63 2.38 -15.97 -0.55
C HIS A 63 1.27 -16.34 -1.54
N LYS A 64 0.03 -16.25 -1.06
CA LYS A 64 -1.15 -16.44 -1.89
C LYS A 64 -1.23 -15.34 -2.96
N SER A 65 -1.66 -15.71 -4.17
CA SER A 65 -1.98 -14.73 -5.21
C SER A 65 -3.08 -13.78 -4.74
N PRO A 66 -2.94 -12.47 -4.98
CA PRO A 66 -3.90 -11.48 -4.50
C PRO A 66 -5.23 -11.60 -5.24
N SER A 67 -6.34 -11.37 -4.54
CA SER A 67 -7.67 -11.25 -5.12
C SER A 67 -7.97 -9.81 -5.57
N SER A 68 -9.07 -9.61 -6.29
CA SER A 68 -9.51 -8.27 -6.74
C SER A 68 -9.87 -7.31 -5.61
N LYS A 69 -10.06 -7.82 -4.39
CA LYS A 69 -10.38 -7.04 -3.18
C LYS A 69 -9.16 -6.82 -2.27
N ASP A 70 -8.00 -7.38 -2.62
CA ASP A 70 -6.79 -7.27 -1.82
C ASP A 70 -5.94 -6.07 -2.28
N LEU A 71 -5.17 -5.50 -1.35
CA LEU A 71 -4.23 -4.44 -1.68
C LEU A 71 -2.89 -5.06 -2.07
N VAL A 72 -2.24 -4.45 -3.08
CA VAL A 72 -0.94 -4.89 -3.60
C VAL A 72 0.02 -3.71 -3.68
N TYR A 73 1.31 -3.98 -3.57
CA TYR A 73 2.35 -2.96 -3.71
C TYR A 73 3.54 -3.49 -4.52
N LEU A 74 4.29 -2.58 -5.15
CA LEU A 74 5.45 -2.91 -5.99
C LEU A 74 6.77 -2.72 -5.24
N GLU A 75 6.87 -1.59 -4.54
CA GLU A 75 8.10 -1.12 -3.90
C GLU A 75 7.94 -1.08 -2.38
N PRO A 76 9.00 -1.45 -1.62
CA PRO A 76 8.95 -1.37 -0.17
C PRO A 76 8.81 0.07 0.31
N SER A 77 8.07 0.25 1.40
CA SER A 77 7.88 1.56 2.03
C SER A 77 9.20 2.11 2.55
N PRO A 78 9.45 3.43 2.44
CA PRO A 78 10.63 4.06 3.03
C PRO A 78 10.54 4.09 4.57
N GLY A 79 11.66 4.40 5.23
CA GLY A 79 11.66 4.68 6.67
C GLY A 79 11.01 6.03 6.98
N PHE A 80 10.03 6.04 7.88
CA PHE A 80 9.28 7.26 8.25
C PHE A 80 9.77 7.94 9.54
N CYS A 81 10.76 7.36 10.22
CA CYS A 81 11.26 7.85 11.51
C CYS A 81 11.93 9.22 11.41
N GLU A 82 12.80 9.40 10.42
CA GLU A 82 13.59 10.61 10.24
C GLU A 82 13.01 11.48 9.12
N LYS A 83 13.19 12.80 9.27
CA LYS A 83 12.75 13.75 8.27
C LYS A 83 13.54 13.58 6.98
N ASN A 84 12.83 13.35 5.87
CA ASN A 84 13.41 13.31 4.53
C ASN A 84 12.60 14.21 3.61
N THR A 85 13.15 15.40 3.33
CA THR A 85 12.49 16.42 2.48
C THR A 85 12.34 15.99 1.03
N ARG A 86 13.20 15.10 0.52
CA ARG A 86 13.11 14.61 -0.86
C ARG A 86 11.89 13.72 -1.09
N LEU A 87 11.51 12.96 -0.06
CA LEU A 87 10.36 12.06 -0.08
C LEU A 87 9.13 12.64 0.63
N SER A 88 9.17 13.92 1.02
CA SER A 88 8.12 14.58 1.82
C SER A 88 7.78 13.85 3.13
N ILE A 89 8.78 13.21 3.75
CA ILE A 89 8.64 12.54 5.04
C ILE A 89 9.01 13.54 6.13
N LEU A 90 8.08 13.80 7.05
CA LEU A 90 8.27 14.78 8.13
C LEU A 90 9.08 14.22 9.32
N GLY A 91 9.16 12.89 9.46
CA GLY A 91 9.71 12.22 10.63
C GLY A 91 8.67 12.04 11.74
N THR A 92 9.03 11.32 12.80
CA THR A 92 8.15 11.04 13.94
C THR A 92 8.47 11.86 15.20
N HIS A 93 9.46 12.75 15.12
CA HIS A 93 9.85 13.62 16.23
C HIS A 93 8.70 14.53 16.68
N GLY A 94 8.46 14.59 17.99
CA GLY A 94 7.42 15.42 18.59
C GLY A 94 5.99 14.89 18.43
N ARG A 95 5.79 13.68 17.88
CA ARG A 95 4.47 13.04 17.83
C ARG A 95 4.12 12.42 19.18
N THR A 96 2.85 12.49 19.55
CA THR A 96 2.31 11.77 20.71
C THR A 96 2.36 10.26 20.47
N CYS A 97 2.74 9.51 21.50
CA CYS A 97 2.73 8.06 21.52
C CYS A 97 2.06 7.54 22.79
N ASN A 98 1.69 6.26 22.78
CA ASN A 98 1.08 5.57 23.89
C ASN A 98 2.09 4.61 24.53
N GLU A 99 2.45 4.81 25.79
CA GLU A 99 3.43 3.98 26.50
C GLU A 99 2.94 2.55 26.73
N ALA A 100 1.63 2.35 26.92
CA ALA A 100 1.07 1.03 27.19
C ALA A 100 0.82 0.18 25.92
N SER A 101 1.00 0.75 24.73
CA SER A 101 0.75 0.04 23.46
C SER A 101 2.02 -0.59 22.92
N ASN A 102 1.91 -1.85 22.49
CA ASN A 102 2.94 -2.56 21.74
C ASN A 102 2.75 -2.45 20.22
N PHE A 103 1.73 -1.71 19.76
CA PHE A 103 1.38 -1.58 18.35
C PHE A 103 1.93 -0.28 17.76
N VAL A 104 1.49 0.11 16.56
CA VAL A 104 2.02 1.26 15.80
C VAL A 104 1.88 2.61 16.51
N ASP A 105 1.02 2.74 17.53
CA ASP A 105 0.89 3.92 18.39
C ASP A 105 1.82 3.87 19.63
N GLY A 106 2.45 2.72 19.86
CA GLY A 106 3.39 2.46 20.93
C GLY A 106 4.63 3.36 20.86
N CYS A 107 5.12 3.83 22.00
CA CYS A 107 6.29 4.71 22.03
C CYS A 107 7.56 4.06 21.47
N ASP A 108 7.73 2.74 21.62
CA ASP A 108 8.89 2.02 21.06
C ASP A 108 8.94 2.10 19.52
N LEU A 109 7.79 1.93 18.88
CA LEU A 109 7.64 1.97 17.42
C LEU A 109 7.56 3.42 16.90
N MET A 110 6.75 4.27 17.53
CA MET A 110 6.55 5.67 17.12
C MET A 110 7.83 6.50 17.27
N CYS A 111 8.58 6.29 18.35
CA CYS A 111 9.85 6.99 18.60
C CYS A 111 11.06 6.25 18.02
N CYS A 112 10.84 5.11 17.35
CA CYS A 112 11.87 4.31 16.69
C CYS A 112 13.06 3.99 17.61
N GLY A 113 12.78 3.61 18.86
CA GLY A 113 13.78 3.27 19.87
C GLY A 113 14.59 4.45 20.43
N ARG A 114 14.30 5.70 20.06
CA ARG A 114 15.02 6.90 20.58
C ARG A 114 14.65 7.28 22.01
N GLY A 115 13.69 6.59 22.62
CA GLY A 115 13.05 6.98 23.87
C GLY A 115 11.98 8.07 23.68
N PHE A 116 11.26 8.38 24.75
CA PHE A 116 10.16 9.34 24.76
C PHE A 116 10.19 10.20 26.02
N ARG A 117 9.45 11.31 26.00
CA ARG A 117 9.27 12.19 27.16
C ARG A 117 7.79 12.24 27.52
N THR A 118 7.47 11.97 28.77
CA THR A 118 6.11 12.06 29.28
C THR A 118 5.82 13.50 29.71
N GLN A 119 4.70 14.06 29.27
CA GLN A 119 4.23 15.38 29.66
C GLN A 119 2.78 15.27 30.15
N THR A 120 2.49 15.80 31.33
CA THR A 120 1.12 15.85 31.85
C THR A 120 0.45 17.14 31.39
N MET A 121 -0.68 17.01 30.69
CA MET A 121 -1.48 18.14 30.21
C MET A 121 -2.80 18.16 30.96
N PHE A 122 -3.21 19.30 31.50
CA PHE A 122 -4.56 19.48 32.03
C PHE A 122 -5.49 19.73 30.84
N VAL A 123 -6.39 18.79 30.56
CA VAL A 123 -7.46 18.97 29.58
C VAL A 123 -8.60 19.68 30.31
N VAL A 124 -8.83 20.96 29.96
CA VAL A 124 -9.93 21.79 30.49
C VAL A 124 -11.19 21.55 29.67
#